data_AF-A0A974QCF4-F1
#
_entry.id   AF-A0A974QCF4-F1
#
_cell.length_a   1.000
_cell.length_b   1.000
_cell.length_c   1.000
_cell.angle_alpha   90.00
_cell.angle_beta   90.00
_cell.angle_gamma   90.00
#
_symmetry.space_group_name_H-M   'P 1'
#
loop_
_entity.id
_entity.type
_entity.pdbx_description
1 polymer ?
#
loop_
_entity_poly.entity_id
_entity_poly.type
_entity_poly.pdbx_seq_one_letter_code
_entity_poly.pdbx_strand_id
1 'polypeptide(L)'
;MLKIQMATYDDASLLSSMGYTSYRHHFAHLWKNPHELDTYPEQEYSLPAIARSLARTGTFWLIAFADAPVGFAKYSLRQSIEPEGHSGTLLHKIYLMPG
;
A
#
# COMPACT_ATOMS: atom_id res chain seq x y z
N MET A 1 15.84 -3.94 -15.73
CA MET A 1 16.53 -3.11 -14.70
C MET A 1 15.50 -2.64 -13.71
N LEU A 2 15.76 -2.74 -12.40
CA LEU A 2 14.82 -2.31 -11.37
C LEU A 2 14.79 -0.77 -11.28
N LYS A 3 13.57 -0.20 -11.25
CA LYS A 3 13.31 1.23 -11.01
C LYS A 3 12.31 1.37 -9.87
N ILE A 4 12.49 2.38 -9.03
CA ILE A 4 11.55 2.72 -7.96
C ILE A 4 11.12 4.16 -8.19
N GLN A 5 9.81 4.39 -8.24
CA GLN A 5 9.22 5.70 -8.52
C GLN A 5 8.21 6.06 -7.44
N MET A 6 8.13 7.35 -7.13
CA MET A 6 7.06 7.89 -6.30
C MET A 6 5.76 7.84 -7.09
N ALA A 7 4.72 7.27 -6.50
CA ALA A 7 3.41 7.23 -7.12
C ALA A 7 2.74 8.60 -7.09
N THR A 8 1.99 8.88 -8.15
CA THR A 8 1.16 10.06 -8.34
C THR A 8 -0.31 9.67 -8.31
N TYR A 9 -1.21 10.65 -8.47
CA TYR A 9 -2.64 10.38 -8.57
C TYR A 9 -2.99 9.48 -9.78
N ASP A 10 -2.23 9.59 -10.88
CA ASP A 10 -2.46 8.79 -12.09
C ASP A 10 -2.18 7.30 -11.85
N ASP A 11 -1.39 6.98 -10.82
CA ASP A 11 -1.06 5.61 -10.45
C ASP A 11 -2.09 4.95 -9.52
N ALA A 12 -3.17 5.66 -9.13
CA ALA A 12 -4.14 5.17 -8.15
C ALA A 12 -4.78 3.83 -8.56
N SER A 13 -5.15 3.68 -9.83
CA SER A 13 -5.71 2.44 -10.38
C SER A 13 -4.72 1.29 -10.35
N LEU A 14 -3.45 1.58 -10.65
CA LEU A 14 -2.38 0.58 -10.61
C LEU A 14 -2.13 0.11 -9.16
N LEU A 15 -2.01 1.04 -8.22
CA LEU A 15 -1.86 0.74 -6.79
C LEU A 15 -3.04 -0.05 -6.22
N SER A 16 -4.27 0.30 -6.62
CA SER A 16 -5.48 -0.42 -6.22
C SER A 16 -5.40 -1.88 -6.67
N SER A 17 -5.18 -2.11 -7.97
CA SER A 17 -5.08 -3.46 -8.55
C SER A 17 -3.96 -4.29 -7.90
N MET A 18 -2.76 -3.71 -7.75
CA MET A 18 -1.64 -4.38 -7.09
C MET A 18 -1.99 -4.71 -5.64
N GLY A 19 -2.63 -3.78 -4.91
CA GLY A 19 -3.02 -3.95 -3.52
C GLY A 19 -3.98 -5.12 -3.29
N TYR A 20 -5.06 -5.21 -4.07
CA TYR A 20 -5.97 -6.37 -3.98
C TYR A 20 -5.25 -7.68 -4.31
N THR A 21 -4.46 -7.69 -5.38
CA THR A 21 -3.77 -8.89 -5.86
C THR A 21 -2.76 -9.41 -4.86
N SER A 22 -1.83 -8.55 -4.42
CA SER A 22 -0.78 -8.94 -3.48
C SER A 22 -1.36 -9.29 -2.11
N TYR A 23 -2.35 -8.53 -1.63
CA TYR A 23 -2.92 -8.80 -0.31
C TYR A 23 -3.66 -10.13 -0.26
N ARG A 24 -4.54 -10.41 -1.23
CA ARG A 24 -5.27 -11.69 -1.29
C ARG A 24 -4.30 -12.85 -1.42
N HIS A 25 -3.30 -12.75 -2.30
CA HIS A 25 -2.33 -13.82 -2.47
C HIS A 25 -1.57 -14.14 -1.18
N HIS A 26 -1.02 -13.12 -0.51
CA HIS A 26 -0.16 -13.33 0.66
C HIS A 26 -0.93 -13.65 1.94
N PHE A 27 -2.17 -13.17 2.10
CA PHE A 27 -2.85 -13.23 3.39
C PHE A 27 -4.18 -13.97 3.41
N ALA A 28 -4.80 -14.31 2.26
CA ALA A 28 -6.13 -14.93 2.25
C ALA A 28 -6.21 -16.20 3.12
N HIS A 29 -5.14 -17.01 3.15
CA HIS A 29 -5.08 -18.23 3.95
C HIS A 29 -5.09 -18.00 5.48
N LEU A 30 -4.79 -16.78 5.95
CA LEU A 30 -4.84 -16.42 7.37
C LEU A 30 -6.25 -16.01 7.82
N TRP A 31 -7.14 -15.68 6.89
CA TRP A 31 -8.49 -15.24 7.19
C TRP A 31 -9.41 -16.44 7.43
N LYS A 32 -10.15 -16.40 8.54
CA LYS A 32 -11.15 -17.43 8.88
C LYS A 32 -12.53 -17.12 8.29
N ASN A 33 -12.80 -15.84 8.03
CA ASN A 33 -14.06 -15.34 7.51
C ASN A 33 -13.84 -14.69 6.13
N PRO A 34 -14.38 -15.30 5.04
CA PRO A 34 -14.26 -14.74 3.69
C PRO A 34 -14.85 -13.33 3.55
N HIS A 35 -15.91 -13.00 4.29
CA HIS A 35 -16.53 -11.68 4.21
C HIS A 35 -15.64 -10.58 4.79
N GLU A 36 -14.93 -10.88 5.87
CA GLU A 36 -13.96 -9.95 6.46
C GLU A 36 -12.72 -9.80 5.56
N LEU A 37 -12.30 -10.88 4.89
CA LEU A 37 -11.26 -10.85 3.85
C LEU A 37 -11.66 -9.96 2.67
N ASP A 38 -12.92 -9.87 2.29
CA ASP A 38 -13.35 -8.95 1.22
C ASP A 38 -13.43 -7.51 1.71
N THR A 39 -13.83 -7.31 2.97
CA THR A 39 -14.04 -5.98 3.57
C THR A 39 -12.73 -5.23 3.80
N TYR A 40 -11.68 -5.90 4.28
CA TYR A 40 -10.41 -5.24 4.61
C TYR A 40 -9.70 -4.64 3.37
N PRO A 41 -9.50 -5.37 2.27
CA PRO A 41 -8.96 -4.83 1.03
C PRO A 41 -9.79 -3.69 0.45
N GLU A 42 -11.12 -3.73 0.61
CA GLU A 42 -12.00 -2.64 0.16
C GLU A 42 -11.70 -1.32 0.88
N GLN A 43 -11.50 -1.39 2.20
CA GLN A 43 -11.16 -0.21 3.00
C GLN A 43 -9.76 0.33 2.70
N GLU A 44 -8.83 -0.54 2.31
CA GLU A 44 -7.42 -0.20 2.15
C GLU A 44 -6.99 0.10 0.69
N TYR A 45 -7.61 -0.55 -0.29
CA TYR A 45 -7.16 -0.56 -1.69
C TYR A 45 -8.23 -0.15 -2.69
N SER A 46 -9.47 0.14 -2.26
CA SER A 46 -10.44 0.75 -3.18
C SER A 46 -9.88 2.06 -3.76
N LEU A 47 -10.29 2.40 -4.98
CA LEU A 47 -9.86 3.63 -5.65
C LEU A 47 -10.03 4.88 -4.77
N PRO A 48 -11.17 5.09 -4.08
CA PRO A 48 -11.31 6.22 -3.17
C PRO A 48 -10.34 6.17 -1.98
N ALA A 49 -10.04 4.99 -1.43
CA ALA A 49 -9.08 4.85 -0.33
C ALA A 49 -7.65 5.18 -0.76
N ILE A 50 -7.22 4.69 -1.92
CA ILE A 50 -5.92 4.99 -2.50
C ILE A 50 -5.79 6.48 -2.83
N ALA A 51 -6.78 7.07 -3.51
CA ALA A 51 -6.78 8.49 -3.85
C ALA A 51 -6.69 9.37 -2.59
N ARG A 52 -7.48 9.08 -1.54
CA ARG A 52 -7.36 9.76 -0.25
C ARG A 52 -5.98 9.58 0.38
N SER A 53 -5.39 8.39 0.28
CA SER A 53 -4.07 8.14 0.85
C SER A 53 -2.94 8.82 0.08
N LEU A 54 -3.04 8.98 -1.24
CA LEU A 54 -2.09 9.72 -2.07
C LEU A 54 -2.18 11.24 -1.81
N ALA A 55 -3.38 11.73 -1.49
CA ALA A 55 -3.61 13.13 -1.15
C ALA A 55 -3.12 13.53 0.25
N ARG A 56 -2.84 12.56 1.12
CA ARG A 56 -2.53 12.83 2.52
C ARG A 56 -1.10 13.34 2.68
N THR A 57 -0.96 14.58 3.14
CA THR A 57 0.33 15.20 3.44
C THR A 57 1.19 14.32 4.33
N GLY A 58 2.46 14.16 3.95
CA GLY A 58 3.42 13.35 4.69
C GLY A 58 3.25 11.84 4.51
N THR A 59 2.30 11.39 3.68
CA THR A 59 2.17 9.99 3.23
C THR A 59 2.71 9.86 1.82
N PHE A 60 3.46 8.81 1.57
CA PHE A 60 4.09 8.55 0.28
C PHE A 60 3.87 7.09 -0.12
N TRP A 61 3.74 6.91 -1.43
CA TRP A 61 3.66 5.60 -2.07
C TRP A 61 4.79 5.47 -3.08
N LEU A 62 5.40 4.30 -3.14
CA LEU A 62 6.45 3.95 -4.08
C LEU A 62 5.98 2.74 -4.89
N ILE A 63 6.29 2.73 -6.19
CA ILE A 63 6.06 1.58 -7.07
C ILE A 63 7.42 1.13 -7.62
N ALA A 64 7.66 -0.18 -7.55
CA ALA A 64 8.83 -0.82 -8.12
C ALA A 64 8.47 -1.41 -9.49
N PHE A 65 9.29 -1.13 -10.50
CA PHE A 65 9.14 -1.61 -11.86
C PHE A 65 10.40 -2.37 -12.30
N ALA A 66 10.20 -3.56 -12.85
CA ALA A 66 11.19 -4.23 -13.70
C ALA A 66 10.75 -4.06 -15.16
N ASP A 67 10.32 -5.15 -15.81
CA ASP A 67 9.65 -5.08 -17.13
C ASP A 67 8.14 -4.79 -16.97
N ALA A 68 7.61 -5.03 -15.78
CA ALA A 68 6.26 -4.72 -15.33
C ALA A 68 6.31 -4.21 -13.86
N PRO A 69 5.20 -3.69 -13.30
CA PRO A 69 5.12 -3.39 -11.87
C PRO A 69 5.32 -4.66 -11.05
N VAL A 70 6.30 -4.67 -10.15
CA VAL A 70 6.68 -5.84 -9.34
C VAL A 70 6.38 -5.69 -7.85
N GLY A 71 5.96 -4.50 -7.42
CA GLY A 71 5.58 -4.27 -6.03
C GLY A 71 5.40 -2.80 -5.70
N PHE A 72 5.00 -2.54 -4.45
CA PHE A 72 4.81 -1.19 -3.94
C PHE A 72 5.14 -1.09 -2.45
N ALA A 73 5.36 0.14 -1.98
CA ALA A 73 5.51 0.45 -0.57
C ALA A 73 4.71 1.71 -0.21
N LYS A 74 4.27 1.79 1.05
CA LYS A 74 3.63 2.99 1.64
C LYS A 74 4.34 3.35 2.93
N TYR A 75 4.72 4.60 3.08
CA TYR A 75 5.26 5.12 4.33
C TYR A 75 4.69 6.50 4.66
N SER A 76 4.70 6.85 5.95
CA SER A 76 4.36 8.21 6.40
C SER A 76 5.45 8.77 7.28
N LEU A 77 5.75 10.06 7.14
CA LEU A 77 6.70 10.78 7.97
C LEU A 77 6.01 11.32 9.24
N ARG A 78 6.85 11.73 10.21
CA ARG A 78 6.44 12.40 11.45
C ARG A 78 5.33 11.67 12.22
N GLN A 79 5.32 10.34 12.16
CA GLN A 79 4.40 9.54 12.96
C GLN A 79 4.93 9.48 14.39
N SER A 80 4.04 9.70 15.36
CA SER A 80 4.42 9.61 16.77
C SER A 80 4.81 8.17 17.12
N ILE A 81 5.97 7.99 17.75
CA ILE A 81 6.43 6.67 18.22
C ILE A 81 5.89 6.40 19.63
N GLU A 82 5.85 7.42 20.48
CA GLU A 82 5.29 7.40 21.83
C GLU A 82 4.53 8.71 22.10
N PRO A 83 3.52 8.73 22.98
CA PRO A 83 2.67 9.92 23.21
C PRO A 83 3.44 11.22 23.51
N GLU A 84 4.59 11.12 24.17
CA GLU A 84 5.47 12.26 24.53
C GLU A 84 6.86 12.18 23.85
N GLY A 85 6.99 11.29 22.87
CA GLY A 85 8.26 10.90 22.28
C GLY A 85 8.58 11.56 20.94
N HIS A 86 9.64 11.05 20.32
CA HIS A 86 10.11 11.50 19.02
C HIS A 86 9.17 11.06 17.89
N SER A 87 9.08 11.87 16.84
CA SER A 87 8.37 11.48 15.61
C SER A 87 9.32 10.77 14.64
N GLY A 88 8.86 9.69 14.02
CA GLY A 88 9.63 8.89 13.07
C GLY A 88 8.93 8.68 11.72
N THR A 89 9.53 7.81 10.91
CA THR A 89 8.91 7.33 9.67
C THR A 89 8.27 5.97 9.93
N LEU A 90 6.98 5.85 9.64
CA LEU A 90 6.26 4.58 9.71
C LEU A 90 6.19 3.96 8.33
N LEU A 91 6.81 2.79 8.16
CA LEU A 91 6.56 1.93 7.01
C LEU A 91 5.23 1.20 7.23
N HIS A 92 4.19 1.58 6.49
CA HIS A 92 2.88 0.94 6.60
C HIS A 92 2.84 -0.39 5.86
N LYS A 93 3.40 -0.42 4.64
CA LYS A 93 3.24 -1.53 3.70
C LYS A 93 4.47 -1.67 2.84
N ILE A 94 4.86 -2.91 2.58
CA ILE A 94 5.80 -3.28 1.53
C ILE A 94 5.35 -4.63 0.96
N TYR A 95 4.90 -4.64 -0.29
CA TYR A 95 4.38 -5.84 -0.94
C TYR A 95 5.02 -6.04 -2.30
N LEU A 96 5.32 -7.30 -2.59
CA LEU A 96 5.72 -7.76 -3.91
C LEU A 96 4.54 -8.46 -4.58
N MET A 97 4.46 -8.30 -5.90
CA MET A 97 3.47 -9.00 -6.71
C MET A 97 3.74 -10.51 -6.66
N PRO A 98 2.70 -11.35 -6.69
CA PRO A 98 2.88 -12.80 -6.83
C PRO A 98 3.60 -13.13 -8.14
N GLY A 99 4.47 -14.14 -8.07
CA GLY A 99 5.24 -14.65 -9.21
C GLY A 99 4.53 -15.74 -10.00
#